data_AF-M0EB71-F1
#
_entry.id   AF-M0EB71-F1
#
_cell.length_a   1.000
_cell.length_b   1.000
_cell.length_c   1.000
_cell.angle_alpha   90.00
_cell.angle_beta   90.00
_cell.angle_gamma   90.00
#
_symmetry.space_group_name_H-M   'P 1'
#
loop_
_entity.id
_entity.type
_entity.pdbx_description
1 polymer ?
#
loop_
_entity_poly.entity_id
_entity_poly.type
_entity_poly.pdbx_seq_one_letter_code
_entity_poly.pdbx_strand_id
1 'polypeptide(L)'
;MTDTESDTETDTEIDTEIDTEIDTESDTADEQDEKALDDVYHDRNLLACALAVATGAPSGWKPSPDAGDEWAIVWIETPMGQVSWHVEKDLAESIGPMQRDSEYSGYTREQKNDVLASWAEEGCWC
;
A
#
# COMPACT_ATOMS: atom_id res chain seq x y z
N MET A 1 -67.26 -37.53 -18.08
CA MET A 1 -66.72 -37.20 -19.41
C MET A 1 -65.55 -36.28 -19.14
N THR A 2 -64.35 -36.82 -19.35
CA THR A 2 -63.07 -36.12 -19.27
C THR A 2 -62.81 -35.48 -20.63
N ASP A 3 -62.52 -34.19 -20.66
CA ASP A 3 -61.77 -33.60 -21.75
C ASP A 3 -60.66 -32.73 -21.15
N THR A 4 -59.45 -33.16 -21.49
CA THR A 4 -58.16 -32.56 -21.28
C THR A 4 -57.95 -31.50 -22.35
N GLU A 5 -57.52 -30.29 -22.00
CA GLU A 5 -56.73 -29.46 -22.90
C GLU A 5 -55.55 -28.84 -22.14
N SER A 6 -54.38 -29.10 -22.71
CA SER A 6 -53.04 -28.57 -22.44
C SER A 6 -52.99 -27.09 -22.82
N ASP A 7 -52.12 -26.29 -22.19
CA ASP A 7 -50.99 -25.64 -22.88
C ASP A 7 -50.16 -24.72 -21.99
N THR A 8 -48.89 -24.62 -22.39
CA THR A 8 -47.72 -24.03 -21.70
C THR A 8 -47.50 -22.59 -22.21
N GLU A 9 -46.47 -21.89 -21.68
CA GLU A 9 -45.83 -20.62 -22.14
C GLU A 9 -46.16 -19.41 -21.22
N THR A 10 -45.21 -18.92 -20.39
CA THR A 10 -44.10 -17.95 -20.67
C THR A 10 -44.63 -16.65 -21.31
N ASP A 11 -44.37 -15.42 -20.83
CA ASP A 11 -43.10 -14.78 -20.54
C ASP A 11 -43.31 -13.44 -19.79
N THR A 12 -42.32 -13.11 -18.97
CA THR A 12 -41.75 -11.80 -18.63
C THR A 12 -42.38 -10.53 -19.25
N GLU A 13 -42.89 -9.63 -18.41
CA GLU A 13 -42.92 -8.19 -18.71
C GLU A 13 -42.38 -7.42 -17.48
N ILE A 14 -41.10 -7.06 -17.55
CA ILE A 14 -40.44 -6.10 -16.65
C ILE A 14 -40.62 -4.73 -17.32
N ASP A 15 -41.52 -3.92 -16.77
CA ASP A 15 -41.61 -2.50 -17.11
C ASP A 15 -40.37 -1.79 -16.56
N THR A 16 -39.46 -1.37 -17.42
CA THR A 16 -38.38 -0.44 -17.05
C THR A 16 -38.11 0.50 -18.20
N GLU A 17 -38.95 1.52 -18.29
CA GLU A 17 -38.63 2.78 -18.95
C GLU A 17 -38.29 3.80 -17.86
N ILE A 18 -36.99 3.83 -17.49
CA ILE A 18 -36.39 4.95 -16.76
C ILE A 18 -35.50 5.65 -17.77
N ASP A 19 -36.04 6.73 -18.32
CA ASP A 19 -35.38 7.64 -19.24
C ASP A 19 -34.07 8.14 -18.64
N THR A 20 -33.00 7.96 -19.41
CA THR A 20 -31.64 8.39 -19.07
C THR A 20 -31.42 9.78 -19.64
N GLU A 21 -31.60 10.79 -18.80
CA GLU A 21 -31.08 12.14 -19.04
C GLU A 21 -30.27 12.58 -17.82
N ILE A 22 -29.03 12.09 -17.74
CA ILE A 22 -28.01 12.67 -16.87
C ILE A 22 -27.34 13.75 -17.68
N ASP A 23 -27.86 14.97 -17.53
CA ASP A 23 -27.25 16.19 -18.03
C ASP A 23 -25.83 16.30 -17.49
N THR A 24 -24.89 16.31 -18.43
CA THR A 24 -23.46 16.46 -18.19
C THR A 24 -23.16 17.93 -18.01
N GLU A 25 -23.42 18.46 -16.81
CA GLU A 25 -22.93 19.78 -16.43
C GLU A 25 -21.51 19.64 -15.86
N SER A 26 -20.56 19.82 -16.77
CA SER A 26 -19.13 19.93 -16.53
C SER A 26 -18.84 21.14 -15.63
N ASP A 27 -18.89 20.95 -14.32
CA ASP A 27 -18.19 21.83 -13.38
C ASP A 27 -16.71 21.44 -13.35
N THR A 28 -15.91 22.21 -14.08
CA THR A 28 -14.45 22.17 -14.05
C THR A 28 -13.98 22.70 -12.70
N ALA A 29 -14.12 21.89 -11.65
CA ALA A 29 -13.56 22.13 -10.33
C ALA A 29 -12.22 21.41 -10.25
N ASP A 30 -11.14 22.18 -10.45
CA ASP A 30 -9.77 21.94 -10.01
C ASP A 30 -9.48 20.47 -9.62
N GLU A 31 -9.18 19.63 -10.63
CA GLU A 31 -8.66 18.27 -10.43
C GLU A 31 -7.27 18.39 -9.80
N GLN A 32 -7.22 18.60 -8.48
CA GLN A 32 -6.10 18.11 -7.71
C GLN A 32 -6.10 16.61 -7.94
N ASP A 33 -5.18 16.16 -8.80
CA ASP A 33 -4.90 14.76 -9.07
C ASP A 33 -4.64 14.09 -7.71
N GLU A 34 -5.69 13.52 -7.10
CA GLU A 34 -5.59 12.81 -5.84
C GLU A 34 -4.65 11.66 -6.11
N LYS A 35 -3.38 11.82 -5.71
CA LYS A 35 -2.35 10.83 -5.94
C LYS A 35 -2.86 9.48 -5.46
N ALA A 36 -2.92 8.51 -6.38
CA ALA A 36 -3.42 7.20 -6.06
C ALA A 36 -2.65 6.65 -4.86
N LEU A 37 -3.37 5.96 -3.96
CA LEU A 37 -2.79 5.45 -2.72
C LEU A 37 -1.54 4.60 -2.99
N ASP A 38 -1.55 3.84 -4.09
CA ASP A 38 -0.43 3.01 -4.54
C ASP A 38 0.80 3.85 -4.88
N ASP A 39 0.62 5.00 -5.53
CA ASP A 39 1.75 5.88 -5.86
C ASP A 39 2.36 6.50 -4.58
N VAL A 40 1.56 6.80 -3.55
CA VAL A 40 2.07 7.26 -2.25
C VAL A 40 2.92 6.18 -1.59
N TYR A 41 2.47 4.92 -1.64
CA TYR A 41 3.23 3.80 -1.11
C TYR A 41 4.50 3.53 -1.92
N HIS A 42 4.44 3.66 -3.23
CA HIS A 42 5.60 3.51 -4.10
C HIS A 42 6.69 4.55 -3.78
N ASP A 43 6.32 5.83 -3.71
CA ASP A 43 7.24 6.91 -3.32
C ASP A 43 7.87 6.67 -1.94
N ARG A 44 7.07 6.26 -0.96
CA ARG A 44 7.56 5.94 0.39
C ARG A 44 8.54 4.77 0.37
N ASN A 45 8.25 3.74 -0.43
CA ASN A 45 9.13 2.57 -0.54
C ASN A 45 10.47 2.96 -1.17
N LEU A 46 10.46 3.79 -2.21
CA LEU A 46 11.66 4.36 -2.81
C LEU A 46 12.48 5.16 -1.79
N LEU A 47 11.81 6.01 -1.00
CA LEU A 47 12.46 6.79 0.05
C LEU A 47 13.14 5.90 1.09
N ALA A 48 12.45 4.85 1.57
CA ALA A 48 13.01 3.92 2.55
C ALA A 48 14.26 3.20 2.00
N CYS A 49 14.22 2.76 0.75
CA CYS A 49 15.35 2.13 0.09
C CYS A 49 16.53 3.10 -0.10
N ALA A 50 16.26 4.32 -0.59
CA ALA A 50 17.26 5.35 -0.77
C ALA A 50 17.91 5.74 0.57
N LEU A 51 17.13 5.88 1.63
CA LEU A 51 17.62 6.20 2.98
C LEU A 51 18.54 5.10 3.51
N ALA A 52 18.18 3.82 3.32
CA ALA A 52 19.00 2.69 3.74
C ALA A 52 20.39 2.70 3.09
N VAL A 53 20.47 3.11 1.83
CA VAL A 53 21.73 3.23 1.09
C VAL A 53 22.49 4.51 1.46
N ALA A 54 21.78 5.64 1.57
CA ALA A 54 22.41 6.97 1.71
C ALA A 54 22.99 7.24 3.10
N THR A 55 22.42 6.66 4.16
CA THR A 55 22.89 6.90 5.54
C THR A 55 24.24 6.27 5.84
N GLY A 56 24.65 5.23 5.11
CA GLY A 56 25.85 4.44 5.41
C GLY A 56 25.80 3.70 6.75
N ALA A 57 24.67 3.76 7.46
CA ALA A 57 24.43 2.99 8.67
C ALA A 57 24.27 1.50 8.32
N PRO A 58 24.45 0.58 9.29
CA PRO A 58 24.11 -0.82 9.08
C PRO A 58 22.64 -0.92 8.65
N SER A 59 22.41 -1.46 7.46
CA SER A 59 21.08 -1.54 6.86
C SER A 59 20.99 -2.77 5.98
N GLY A 60 19.77 -3.21 5.71
CA GLY A 60 19.55 -4.39 4.90
C GLY A 60 18.09 -4.69 4.67
N TRP A 61 17.82 -5.85 4.07
CA TRP A 61 16.46 -6.31 3.85
C TRP A 61 16.33 -7.83 3.99
N LYS A 62 15.11 -8.24 4.34
CA LYS A 62 14.69 -9.65 4.40
C LYS A 62 13.25 -9.80 3.90
N PRO A 63 12.85 -10.98 3.38
CA PRO A 63 11.44 -11.26 3.10
C PRO A 63 10.57 -11.03 4.33
N SER A 64 9.36 -10.49 4.13
CA SER A 64 8.41 -10.33 5.22
C SER A 64 7.84 -11.69 5.63
N PRO A 65 7.92 -12.09 6.91
CA PRO A 65 7.35 -13.35 7.37
C PRO A 65 5.82 -13.32 7.46
N ASP A 66 5.21 -12.13 7.50
CA ASP A 66 3.79 -11.93 7.83
C ASP A 66 2.99 -11.18 6.75
N ALA A 67 3.65 -10.56 5.76
CA ALA A 67 2.97 -9.82 4.68
C ALA A 67 2.88 -10.59 3.34
N GLY A 68 3.42 -11.81 3.25
CA GLY A 68 3.41 -12.62 2.02
C GLY A 68 4.68 -12.49 1.18
N ASP A 69 4.81 -13.35 0.16
CA ASP A 69 6.06 -13.57 -0.59
C ASP A 69 6.48 -12.39 -1.50
N GLU A 70 5.56 -11.47 -1.78
CA GLU A 70 5.77 -10.27 -2.59
C GLU A 70 6.34 -9.08 -1.78
N TRP A 71 6.34 -9.19 -0.44
CA TRP A 71 6.78 -8.12 0.46
C TRP A 71 8.12 -8.44 1.13
N ALA A 72 8.90 -7.39 1.33
CA ALA A 72 10.14 -7.41 2.10
C ALA A 72 10.11 -6.34 3.19
N ILE A 73 10.97 -6.53 4.20
CA ILE A 73 11.25 -5.56 5.24
C ILE A 73 12.63 -4.99 4.98
N VAL A 74 12.70 -3.69 4.67
CA VAL A 74 13.96 -2.91 4.68
C VAL A 74 14.14 -2.34 6.08
N TRP A 75 15.33 -2.48 6.64
CA TRP A 75 15.67 -2.01 7.99
C TRP A 75 16.96 -1.18 7.98
N ILE A 76 17.06 -0.25 8.93
CA ILE A 76 18.21 0.61 9.15
C ILE A 76 18.47 0.66 10.65
N GLU A 77 19.70 0.41 11.07
CA GLU A 77 20.16 0.62 12.43
C GLU A 77 20.53 2.08 12.66
N THR A 78 20.22 2.56 13.84
CA THR A 78 20.26 3.99 14.15
C THR A 78 20.73 4.17 15.59
N PRO A 79 21.23 5.36 15.98
CA PRO A 79 21.56 5.63 17.38
C PRO A 79 20.39 5.43 18.36
N MET A 80 19.14 5.50 17.88
CA MET A 80 17.92 5.39 18.67
C MET A 80 17.24 4.02 18.54
N GLY A 81 17.91 3.06 17.90
CA GLY A 81 17.39 1.72 17.63
C GLY A 81 16.92 1.54 16.20
N GLN A 82 16.52 0.32 15.86
CA GLN A 82 16.19 -0.05 14.50
C GLN A 82 14.85 0.53 14.02
N VAL A 83 14.85 1.03 12.78
CA VAL A 83 13.63 1.41 12.04
C VAL A 83 13.47 0.54 10.82
N SER A 84 12.22 0.24 10.43
CA SER A 84 11.94 -0.64 9.30
C SER A 84 10.64 -0.31 8.55
N TRP A 85 10.60 -0.68 7.28
CA TRP A 85 9.46 -0.48 6.39
C TRP A 85 9.18 -1.73 5.58
N HIS A 86 7.88 -2.01 5.38
CA HIS A 86 7.45 -2.97 4.37
C HIS A 86 7.52 -2.31 3.01
N VAL A 87 8.19 -2.97 2.07
CA VAL A 87 8.37 -2.53 0.69
C VAL A 87 8.14 -3.72 -0.25
N GLU A 88 7.87 -3.44 -1.52
CA GLU A 88 7.87 -4.47 -2.55
C GLU A 88 9.23 -5.17 -2.61
N LYS A 89 9.22 -6.50 -2.69
CA LYS A 89 10.43 -7.30 -2.64
C LYS A 89 11.40 -6.98 -3.79
N ASP A 90 10.89 -6.82 -5.00
CA ASP A 90 11.70 -6.48 -6.17
C ASP A 90 12.43 -5.14 -5.97
N LEU A 91 11.81 -4.19 -5.27
CA LEU A 91 12.46 -2.93 -4.92
C LEU A 91 13.52 -3.12 -3.82
N ALA A 92 13.27 -3.95 -2.81
CA ALA A 92 14.27 -4.26 -1.79
C ALA A 92 15.52 -4.93 -2.38
N GLU A 93 15.37 -5.77 -3.41
CA GLU A 93 16.51 -6.39 -4.09
C GLU A 93 17.45 -5.35 -4.74
N SER A 94 16.94 -4.15 -5.05
CA SER A 94 17.76 -3.06 -5.63
C SER A 94 18.78 -2.46 -4.67
N ILE A 95 18.59 -2.57 -3.34
CA ILE A 95 19.53 -2.01 -2.36
C ILE A 95 20.75 -2.92 -2.11
N GLY A 96 20.75 -4.14 -2.66
CA GLY A 96 21.87 -5.08 -2.57
C GLY A 96 21.45 -6.47 -2.08
N PRO A 97 22.42 -7.35 -1.73
CA PRO A 97 22.12 -8.71 -1.32
C PRO A 97 21.30 -8.75 -0.02
N MET A 98 20.45 -9.77 0.12
CA MET A 98 19.63 -10.00 1.31
C MET A 98 20.49 -10.04 2.58
N GLN A 99 20.06 -9.34 3.63
CA GLN A 99 20.71 -9.32 4.94
C GLN A 99 19.71 -9.68 6.03
N ARG A 100 19.94 -10.82 6.69
CA ARG A 100 19.05 -11.35 7.73
C ARG A 100 19.29 -10.78 9.12
N ASP A 101 20.45 -10.17 9.34
CA ASP A 101 20.91 -9.83 10.69
C ASP A 101 20.45 -8.45 11.11
N SER A 102 19.25 -8.43 11.66
CA SER A 102 18.94 -7.50 12.72
C SER A 102 17.91 -8.14 13.67
N GLU A 103 18.29 -8.24 14.95
CA GLU A 103 17.34 -8.65 16.00
C GLU A 103 16.31 -7.53 16.13
N TYR A 104 15.09 -7.80 15.67
CA TYR A 104 14.02 -6.82 15.67
C TYR A 104 13.75 -6.33 17.11
N SER A 105 13.77 -5.02 17.32
CA SER A 105 13.57 -4.39 18.63
C SER A 105 12.14 -4.51 19.18
N GLY A 106 11.18 -4.98 18.38
CA GLY A 106 9.82 -5.26 18.85
C GLY A 106 8.83 -4.09 18.78
N TYR A 107 9.15 -3.01 18.06
CA TYR A 107 8.29 -1.81 18.07
C TYR A 107 6.88 -2.08 17.48
N THR A 108 5.86 -1.47 18.08
CA THR A 108 4.56 -1.30 17.43
C THR A 108 4.65 -0.21 16.35
N ARG A 109 3.64 -0.14 15.47
CA ARG A 109 3.55 0.93 14.45
C ARG A 109 3.60 2.32 15.08
N GLU A 110 2.88 2.52 16.18
CA GLU A 110 2.82 3.81 16.90
C GLU A 110 4.19 4.17 17.46
N GLN A 111 4.85 3.24 18.16
CA GLN A 111 6.20 3.46 18.70
C GLN A 111 7.21 3.82 17.61
N LYS A 112 7.14 3.15 16.46
CA LYS A 112 8.01 3.45 15.32
C LYS A 112 7.76 4.88 14.80
N ASN A 113 6.50 5.28 14.69
CA ASN A 113 6.15 6.62 14.22
C ASN A 113 6.63 7.71 15.19
N ASP A 114 6.51 7.48 16.50
CA ASP A 114 6.98 8.42 17.52
C ASP A 114 8.50 8.62 17.43
N VAL A 115 9.27 7.54 17.27
CA VAL A 115 10.73 7.61 17.06
C VAL A 115 11.06 8.40 15.79
N LEU A 116 10.38 8.13 14.68
CA LEU A 116 10.63 8.86 13.43
C LEU A 116 10.25 10.35 13.54
N ALA A 117 9.17 10.68 14.26
CA ALA A 117 8.77 12.05 14.50
C ALA A 117 9.80 12.79 15.36
N SER A 118 10.32 12.15 16.42
CA SER A 118 11.34 12.76 17.27
C SER A 118 12.60 13.11 16.48
N TRP A 119 12.99 12.30 15.49
CA TRP A 119 14.12 12.63 14.62
C TRP A 119 13.87 13.86 13.75
N ALA A 120 12.66 13.99 13.21
CA ALA A 120 12.28 15.12 12.39
C ALA A 120 12.27 16.43 13.20
N GLU A 121 11.90 16.35 14.48
CA GLU A 121 11.83 17.49 15.40
C GLU A 121 13.18 17.86 16.02
N GLU A 122 13.97 16.87 16.44
CA GLU A 122 15.26 17.06 17.12
C GLU A 122 16.40 17.44 16.17
N GLY A 123 16.21 17.27 14.86
CA GLY A 123 17.18 17.70 13.85
C GLY A 123 18.51 16.98 13.99
N CYS A 124 18.55 15.66 13.83
CA CYS A 124 19.80 14.91 13.76
C CYS A 124 20.42 15.01 12.35
N TRP A 125 21.16 16.09 12.12
CA TRP A 125 22.09 16.22 10.99
C TRP A 125 23.50 16.42 11.55
N CYS A 126 24.25 15.33 11.70
CA CYS A 126 25.66 15.34 12.06
C CYS A 126 26.46 14.65 10.96
#